data_AF-A0A7S2QLJ8-F1
#
_entry.id   AF-A0A7S2QLJ8-F1
#
_cell.length_a   1.000
_cell.length_b   1.000
_cell.length_c   1.000
_cell.angle_alpha   90.00
_cell.angle_beta   90.00
_cell.angle_gamma   90.00
#
_symmetry.space_group_name_H-M   'P 1'
#
loop_
_entity.id
_entity.type
_entity.pdbx_description
1 polymer ?
#
loop_
_entity_poly.entity_id
_entity_poly.type
_entity_poly.pdbx_seq_one_letter_code
_entity_poly.pdbx_strand_id
1 'polypeptide(L)'
;GIQSGPLLAGEQLELTGPVHALLESRAFQIFIASLIFLNAIIMGLETDYPEKPYWNFVENAFLFVFGSEVFMRVYVEGWRFFSCSNAELNWNMIDLIIVGLGLLDVVLALLARGADEGSAMATLLRMIRLLRLTRLLRIVKFLKQLYLLAFGFIEAVQAIIWVTLLMAVVLYVCSIIMVRTLGTVADSDPHAEFLHSHFKDIPTSMLTLFVILTSPDMPLFLRQDGLVFDRPGFLLFLIFFILIGSFGTIALLTGVISECMFEKNMVRIEERRKEQDAFMVMWEQKSAEIYSESFMRAGHKEGVAKAEILR
;
A
#
# COMPACT_ATOMS: atom_id res chain seq x y z
N GLY A 1 -12.92 -7.40 -51.28
CA GLY A 1 -13.20 -8.59 -50.45
C GLY A 1 -11.86 -9.13 -50.03
N ILE A 2 -11.56 -9.22 -48.74
CA ILE A 2 -12.10 -10.24 -47.85
C ILE A 2 -12.51 -9.59 -46.52
N GLN A 3 -13.76 -9.81 -46.13
CA GLN A 3 -14.30 -9.49 -44.81
C GLN A 3 -13.61 -10.38 -43.77
N SER A 4 -12.81 -9.81 -42.89
CA SER A 4 -12.48 -10.40 -41.59
C SER A 4 -13.52 -9.90 -40.59
N GLY A 5 -14.59 -10.69 -40.43
CA GLY A 5 -15.59 -10.47 -39.40
C GLY A 5 -15.01 -10.66 -37.98
N PRO A 6 -15.66 -10.09 -36.95
CA PRO A 6 -15.23 -10.22 -35.57
C PRO A 6 -15.59 -11.63 -35.07
N LEU A 7 -14.69 -12.58 -35.25
CA LEU A 7 -14.73 -13.88 -34.60
C LEU A 7 -13.77 -13.81 -33.40
N LEU A 8 -14.31 -14.11 -32.22
CA LEU A 8 -13.72 -14.16 -30.86
C LEU A 8 -14.27 -13.15 -29.84
N ALA A 9 -15.50 -12.65 -30.03
CA ALA A 9 -16.35 -12.12 -28.96
C ALA A 9 -17.44 -13.13 -28.57
N GLY A 10 -17.05 -14.40 -28.41
CA GLY A 10 -17.98 -15.52 -28.26
C GLY A 10 -17.59 -16.46 -27.14
N GLU A 11 -17.44 -15.95 -25.91
CA GLU A 11 -17.69 -16.65 -24.63
C GLU A 11 -17.41 -15.72 -23.43
N GLN A 12 -17.82 -14.45 -23.51
CA GLN A 12 -18.09 -13.70 -22.29
C GLN A 12 -19.43 -14.21 -21.77
N LEU A 13 -19.38 -15.29 -21.00
CA LEU A 13 -20.50 -15.69 -20.16
C LEU A 13 -20.72 -14.52 -19.19
N GLU A 14 -21.63 -13.63 -19.55
CA GLU A 14 -22.19 -12.60 -18.68
C GLU A 14 -22.84 -13.29 -17.48
N LEU A 15 -22.03 -13.68 -16.50
CA LEU A 15 -22.47 -13.90 -15.13
C LEU A 15 -22.54 -12.52 -14.46
N THR A 16 -23.35 -11.61 -15.01
CA THR A 16 -23.84 -10.40 -14.32
C THR A 16 -24.90 -10.81 -13.30
N GLY A 17 -24.55 -11.75 -12.42
CA GLY A 17 -25.39 -12.19 -11.32
C GLY A 17 -25.41 -11.15 -10.20
N PRO A 18 -26.45 -11.15 -9.34
CA PRO A 18 -26.53 -10.25 -8.18
C PRO A 18 -25.31 -10.37 -7.24
N VAL A 19 -24.63 -11.53 -7.25
CA VAL A 19 -23.41 -11.79 -6.47
C VAL A 19 -22.21 -11.01 -7.00
N HIS A 20 -22.06 -10.89 -8.32
CA HIS A 20 -21.00 -10.08 -8.94
C HIS A 20 -21.18 -8.60 -8.56
N ALA A 21 -22.40 -8.08 -8.69
CA ALA A 21 -22.74 -6.71 -8.31
C ALA A 21 -22.53 -6.44 -6.80
N LEU A 22 -22.76 -7.44 -5.95
CA LEU A 22 -22.50 -7.34 -4.51
C LEU A 22 -20.99 -7.27 -4.21
N LEU A 23 -20.18 -8.11 -4.84
CA LEU A 23 -18.72 -8.14 -4.63
C LEU A 23 -18.04 -6.85 -5.11
N GLU A 24 -18.53 -6.26 -6.20
CA GLU A 24 -18.02 -4.97 -6.72
C GLU A 24 -18.55 -3.74 -5.98
N SER A 25 -19.57 -3.92 -5.13
CA SER A 25 -20.14 -2.81 -4.37
C SER A 25 -19.10 -2.21 -3.42
N ARG A 26 -18.91 -0.89 -3.50
CA ARG A 26 -18.03 -0.13 -2.58
C ARG A 26 -18.40 -0.38 -1.12
N ALA A 27 -19.70 -0.51 -0.81
CA ALA A 27 -20.15 -0.78 0.55
C ALA A 27 -19.65 -2.13 1.07
N PHE A 28 -19.67 -3.17 0.22
CA PHE A 28 -19.17 -4.49 0.57
C PHE A 28 -17.64 -4.49 0.75
N GLN A 29 -16.92 -3.81 -0.14
CA GLN A 29 -15.46 -3.67 -0.02
C GLN A 29 -15.04 -2.94 1.28
N ILE A 30 -15.73 -1.85 1.63
CA ILE A 30 -15.50 -1.12 2.88
C ILE A 30 -15.83 -2.02 4.09
N PHE A 31 -16.92 -2.77 4.02
CA PHE A 31 -17.31 -3.71 5.07
C PHE A 31 -16.21 -4.76 5.31
N ILE A 32 -15.74 -5.45 4.27
CA ILE A 32 -14.64 -6.42 4.39
C ILE A 32 -13.37 -5.76 4.93
N ALA A 33 -12.99 -4.59 4.41
CA ALA A 33 -11.80 -3.87 4.87
C ALA A 33 -11.89 -3.53 6.36
N SER A 34 -13.06 -3.08 6.84
CA SER A 34 -13.27 -2.79 8.25
C SER A 34 -13.19 -4.04 9.13
N LEU A 35 -13.67 -5.19 8.66
CA LEU A 35 -13.53 -6.46 9.36
C LEU A 35 -12.07 -6.92 9.45
N ILE A 36 -11.26 -6.67 8.43
CA ILE A 36 -9.84 -7.02 8.46
C ILE A 36 -9.09 -6.14 9.47
N PHE A 37 -9.41 -4.85 9.52
CA PHE A 37 -8.87 -3.95 10.54
C PHE A 37 -9.28 -4.39 11.96
N LEU A 38 -10.56 -4.71 12.15
CA LEU A 38 -11.07 -5.19 13.42
C LEU A 38 -10.42 -6.52 13.83
N ASN A 39 -10.20 -7.43 12.88
CA ASN A 39 -9.49 -8.69 13.11
C ASN A 39 -8.05 -8.45 13.59
N ALA A 40 -7.34 -7.47 13.03
CA ALA A 40 -6.00 -7.10 13.48
C ALA A 40 -5.97 -6.59 14.93
N ILE A 41 -6.93 -5.74 15.32
CA ILE A 41 -7.08 -5.28 16.71
C ILE A 41 -7.34 -6.46 17.65
N ILE A 42 -8.24 -7.36 17.25
CA ILE A 42 -8.61 -8.53 18.05
C ILE A 42 -7.42 -9.48 18.23
N MET A 43 -6.60 -9.70 17.19
CA MET A 43 -5.35 -10.47 17.33
C MET A 43 -4.38 -9.82 18.32
N GLY A 44 -4.30 -8.49 18.35
CA GLY A 44 -3.54 -7.76 19.36
C GLY A 44 -4.06 -7.99 20.78
N LEU A 45 -5.37 -7.89 20.98
CA LEU A 45 -6.01 -8.13 22.28
C LEU A 45 -5.90 -9.60 22.73
N GLU A 46 -5.97 -10.55 21.81
CA GLU A 46 -5.73 -11.97 22.10
C GLU A 46 -4.30 -12.22 22.57
N THR A 47 -3.33 -11.49 21.98
CA THR A 47 -1.92 -11.58 22.37
C THR A 47 -1.70 -11.07 23.79
N ASP A 48 -2.37 -9.99 24.19
CA ASP A 48 -2.26 -9.41 25.54
C ASP A 48 -3.05 -10.20 26.60
N TYR A 49 -4.16 -10.83 26.23
CA TYR A 49 -5.08 -11.54 27.14
C TYR A 49 -5.40 -12.98 26.68
N PRO A 50 -4.40 -13.87 26.56
CA PRO A 50 -4.58 -15.20 25.97
C PRO A 50 -5.51 -16.13 26.75
N GLU A 51 -5.74 -15.85 28.04
CA GLU A 51 -6.57 -16.67 28.94
C GLU A 51 -8.09 -16.56 28.69
N LYS A 52 -8.58 -15.62 27.87
CA LYS A 52 -10.02 -15.47 27.64
C LYS A 52 -10.56 -16.61 26.75
N PRO A 53 -11.68 -17.25 27.12
CA PRO A 53 -12.20 -18.42 26.39
C PRO A 53 -12.89 -18.08 25.05
N TYR A 54 -13.18 -16.80 24.80
CA TYR A 54 -14.01 -16.36 23.66
C TYR A 54 -13.22 -16.21 22.35
N TRP A 55 -11.88 -16.19 22.38
CA TRP A 55 -11.05 -15.92 21.20
C TRP A 55 -11.33 -16.89 20.06
N ASN A 56 -11.38 -18.19 20.34
CA ASN A 56 -11.68 -19.20 19.31
C ASN A 56 -13.04 -18.98 18.63
N PHE A 57 -14.05 -18.48 19.35
CA PHE A 57 -15.35 -18.19 18.76
C PHE A 57 -15.27 -16.99 17.81
N VAL A 58 -14.63 -15.92 18.26
CA VAL A 58 -14.43 -14.68 17.49
C VAL A 58 -13.60 -14.97 16.23
N GLU A 59 -12.51 -15.71 16.36
CA GLU A 59 -11.65 -16.10 15.24
C GLU A 59 -12.38 -16.99 14.21
N ASN A 60 -13.23 -17.91 14.66
CA ASN A 60 -14.05 -18.73 13.78
C ASN A 60 -15.10 -17.90 13.06
N ALA A 61 -15.66 -16.86 13.71
CA ALA A 61 -16.58 -15.93 13.07
C ALA A 61 -15.88 -15.15 11.93
N PHE A 62 -14.68 -14.63 12.16
CA PHE A 62 -13.89 -13.97 11.10
C PHE A 62 -13.52 -14.94 9.98
N LEU A 63 -13.10 -16.17 10.31
CA LEU A 63 -12.78 -17.19 9.32
C LEU A 63 -14.01 -17.50 8.45
N PHE A 64 -15.19 -17.60 9.05
CA PHE A 64 -16.42 -17.85 8.32
C PHE A 64 -16.74 -16.72 7.34
N VAL A 65 -16.64 -15.47 7.78
CA VAL A 65 -16.88 -14.31 6.90
C VAL A 65 -15.87 -14.27 5.76
N PHE A 66 -14.58 -14.39 6.04
CA PHE A 66 -13.54 -14.40 5.00
C PHE A 66 -13.61 -15.62 4.08
N GLY A 67 -14.03 -16.78 4.60
CA GLY A 67 -14.27 -17.97 3.80
C GLY A 67 -15.45 -17.77 2.85
N SER A 68 -16.55 -17.18 3.33
CA SER A 68 -17.72 -16.87 2.51
C SER A 68 -17.38 -15.88 1.39
N GLU A 69 -16.57 -14.87 1.69
CA GLU A 69 -16.07 -13.90 0.73
C GLU A 69 -15.27 -14.58 -0.39
N VAL A 70 -14.24 -15.38 -0.03
CA VAL A 70 -13.40 -16.07 -1.02
C VAL A 70 -14.23 -17.05 -1.83
N PHE A 71 -15.17 -17.76 -1.20
CA PHE A 71 -16.08 -18.66 -1.90
C PHE A 71 -16.95 -17.94 -2.92
N MET A 72 -17.51 -16.78 -2.56
CA MET A 72 -18.28 -15.95 -3.50
C MET A 72 -17.42 -15.48 -4.67
N ARG A 73 -16.16 -15.06 -4.44
CA ARG A 73 -15.25 -14.66 -5.52
C ARG A 73 -14.93 -15.83 -6.45
N VAL A 74 -14.63 -17.01 -5.91
CA VAL A 74 -14.38 -18.22 -6.72
C VAL A 74 -15.62 -18.63 -7.52
N TYR A 75 -16.82 -18.50 -6.93
CA TYR A 75 -18.07 -18.81 -7.62
C TYR A 75 -18.33 -17.87 -8.81
N VAL A 76 -18.02 -16.58 -8.66
CA VAL A 76 -18.22 -15.57 -9.70
C VAL A 76 -17.14 -15.62 -10.78
N GLU A 77 -15.86 -15.71 -10.39
CA GLU A 77 -14.73 -15.70 -11.34
C GLU A 77 -14.44 -17.08 -11.96
N GLY A 78 -14.89 -18.17 -11.34
CA GLY A 78 -14.70 -19.53 -11.83
C GLY A 78 -13.24 -19.86 -12.14
N TRP A 79 -12.98 -20.41 -13.33
CA TRP A 79 -11.62 -20.74 -13.80
C TRP A 79 -10.72 -19.52 -13.99
N ARG A 80 -11.30 -18.33 -14.15
CA ARG A 80 -10.53 -17.09 -14.27
C ARG A 80 -9.79 -16.77 -12.97
N PHE A 81 -10.35 -17.11 -11.82
CA PHE A 81 -9.73 -16.94 -10.49
C PHE A 81 -8.31 -17.53 -10.41
N PHE A 82 -8.09 -18.66 -11.09
CA PHE A 82 -6.80 -19.37 -11.14
C PHE A 82 -5.98 -19.09 -12.39
N SER A 83 -6.46 -18.24 -13.30
CA SER A 83 -5.80 -17.97 -14.57
C SER A 83 -4.66 -16.96 -14.40
N CYS A 84 -3.50 -17.26 -15.00
CA CYS A 84 -2.35 -16.34 -15.06
C CYS A 84 -2.67 -15.02 -15.78
N SER A 85 -3.81 -14.92 -16.47
CA SER A 85 -4.29 -13.67 -17.06
C SER A 85 -4.87 -12.68 -16.03
N ASN A 86 -5.11 -13.11 -14.79
CA ASN A 86 -5.62 -12.24 -13.73
C ASN A 86 -4.46 -11.59 -12.96
N ALA A 87 -4.40 -10.26 -12.96
CA ALA A 87 -3.42 -9.48 -12.21
C ALA A 87 -3.49 -9.73 -10.69
N GLU A 88 -4.67 -10.12 -10.18
CA GLU A 88 -4.93 -10.39 -8.77
C GLU A 88 -4.60 -11.83 -8.34
N LEU A 89 -4.06 -12.67 -9.23
CA LEU A 89 -3.84 -14.11 -8.96
C LEU A 89 -3.02 -14.35 -7.69
N ASN A 90 -1.92 -13.61 -7.49
CA ASN A 90 -1.07 -13.77 -6.31
C ASN A 90 -1.86 -13.51 -5.01
N TRP A 91 -2.70 -12.47 -5.03
CA TRP A 91 -3.49 -12.08 -3.87
C TRP A 91 -4.68 -13.01 -3.61
N ASN A 92 -5.29 -13.51 -4.68
CA ASN A 92 -6.35 -14.51 -4.62
C ASN A 92 -5.83 -15.85 -4.06
N MET A 93 -4.62 -16.26 -4.47
CA MET A 93 -3.94 -17.44 -3.94
C MET A 93 -3.63 -17.30 -2.45
N ILE A 94 -3.16 -16.13 -2.01
CA ILE A 94 -2.92 -15.87 -0.58
C ILE A 94 -4.23 -15.94 0.21
N ASP A 95 -5.30 -15.28 -0.27
CA ASP A 95 -6.61 -15.31 0.38
C ASP A 95 -7.14 -16.76 0.49
N LEU A 96 -6.95 -17.59 -0.54
CA LEU A 96 -7.32 -19.00 -0.56
C LEU A 96 -6.50 -19.85 0.41
N ILE A 97 -5.18 -19.66 0.46
CA ILE A 97 -4.28 -20.36 1.39
C ILE A 97 -4.64 -20.02 2.84
N ILE A 98 -4.87 -18.74 3.15
CA ILE A 98 -5.22 -18.30 4.51
C ILE A 98 -6.55 -18.92 4.97
N VAL A 99 -7.57 -18.90 4.11
CA VAL A 99 -8.87 -19.53 4.42
C VAL A 99 -8.72 -21.04 4.54
N GLY A 100 -7.98 -21.68 3.63
CA GLY A 100 -7.73 -23.12 3.63
C GLY A 100 -7.01 -23.60 4.89
N LEU A 101 -5.93 -22.92 5.30
CA LEU A 101 -5.21 -23.21 6.55
C LEU A 101 -6.11 -23.01 7.77
N GLY A 102 -6.94 -21.96 7.77
CA GLY A 102 -7.92 -21.73 8.84
C GLY A 102 -8.97 -22.83 8.95
N LEU A 103 -9.52 -23.29 7.83
CA LEU A 103 -10.49 -24.40 7.81
C LEU A 103 -9.84 -25.71 8.26
N LEU A 104 -8.62 -25.97 7.80
CA LEU A 104 -7.84 -27.14 8.21
C LEU A 104 -7.58 -27.16 9.72
N ASP A 105 -7.25 -26.01 10.32
CA ASP A 105 -7.09 -25.86 11.77
C ASP A 105 -8.40 -26.18 12.53
N VAL A 106 -9.55 -25.69 12.05
CA VAL A 106 -10.86 -26.00 12.66
C VAL A 106 -11.18 -27.50 12.56
N VAL A 107 -11.01 -28.11 11.38
CA VAL A 107 -11.28 -29.55 11.18
C VAL A 107 -10.39 -30.40 12.08
N LEU A 108 -9.10 -30.10 12.16
CA LEU A 108 -8.17 -30.82 13.01
C LEU A 108 -8.48 -30.64 14.50
N ALA A 109 -8.90 -29.45 14.93
CA ALA A 109 -9.35 -29.22 16.30
C ALA A 109 -10.62 -30.00 16.67
N LEU A 110 -11.52 -30.24 15.72
CA LEU A 110 -12.71 -31.09 15.93
C LEU A 110 -12.34 -32.57 16.03
N LEU A 111 -11.47 -33.07 15.14
CA LEU A 111 -11.00 -34.46 15.18
C LEU A 111 -10.19 -34.76 16.45
N ALA A 112 -9.42 -33.80 16.92
CA ALA A 112 -8.65 -33.85 18.16
C ALA A 112 -9.50 -34.09 19.42
N ARG A 113 -10.73 -33.58 19.46
CA ARG A 113 -11.63 -33.70 20.64
C ARG A 113 -12.12 -35.13 20.89
N GLY A 114 -12.00 -36.03 19.91
CA GLY A 114 -12.47 -37.42 19.99
C GLY A 114 -11.36 -38.46 20.14
N ALA A 115 -10.12 -38.08 20.42
CA ALA A 115 -8.98 -38.99 20.36
C ALA A 115 -8.25 -39.16 21.70
N ASP A 116 -7.88 -40.41 22.01
CA ASP A 116 -7.16 -40.78 23.24
C ASP A 116 -5.69 -40.31 23.24
N GLU A 117 -5.21 -39.90 24.42
CA GLU A 117 -3.93 -39.22 24.66
C GLU A 117 -2.65 -40.01 24.29
N GLY A 118 -2.77 -41.32 23.98
CA GLY A 118 -1.63 -42.19 23.63
C GLY A 118 -1.45 -42.50 22.14
N SER A 119 -2.35 -42.04 21.27
CA SER A 119 -2.38 -42.37 19.84
C SER A 119 -1.40 -41.52 19.01
N ALA A 120 -1.14 -41.92 17.76
CA ALA A 120 -0.55 -41.04 16.72
C ALA A 120 -1.25 -39.66 16.66
N MET A 121 -2.50 -39.58 17.12
CA MET A 121 -3.22 -38.32 17.32
C MET A 121 -2.49 -37.36 18.28
N ALA A 122 -1.79 -37.81 19.32
CA ALA A 122 -1.04 -36.93 20.22
C ALA A 122 0.10 -36.17 19.52
N THR A 123 0.72 -36.76 18.50
CA THR A 123 1.69 -36.08 17.63
C THR A 123 0.99 -35.07 16.72
N LEU A 124 -0.19 -35.41 16.19
CA LEU A 124 -1.04 -34.47 15.44
C LEU A 124 -1.52 -33.30 16.32
N LEU A 125 -1.85 -33.53 17.59
CA LEU A 125 -2.17 -32.48 18.58
C LEU A 125 -1.02 -31.49 18.79
N ARG A 126 0.23 -31.94 18.70
CA ARG A 126 1.41 -31.04 18.73
C ARG A 126 1.53 -30.23 17.45
N MET A 127 1.29 -30.83 16.28
CA MET A 127 1.27 -30.10 15.01
C MET A 127 0.12 -29.08 14.93
N ILE A 128 -1.04 -29.40 15.53
CA ILE A 128 -2.18 -28.47 15.66
C ILE A 128 -1.80 -27.21 16.43
N ARG A 129 -0.90 -27.29 17.42
CA ARG A 129 -0.40 -26.08 18.11
C ARG A 129 0.37 -25.15 17.17
N LEU A 130 1.09 -25.69 16.19
CA LEU A 130 1.80 -24.90 15.18
C LEU A 130 0.83 -24.30 14.16
N LEU A 131 -0.28 -24.96 13.87
CA LEU A 131 -1.32 -24.43 12.98
C LEU A 131 -2.02 -23.18 13.55
N ARG A 132 -2.00 -22.97 14.87
CA ARG A 132 -2.45 -21.69 15.46
C ARG A 132 -1.63 -20.49 14.96
N LEU A 133 -0.35 -20.69 14.60
CA LEU A 133 0.47 -19.64 14.00
C LEU A 133 -0.01 -19.26 12.60
N THR A 134 -0.71 -20.16 11.89
CA THR A 134 -1.33 -19.82 10.60
C THR A 134 -2.48 -18.82 10.75
N ARG A 135 -3.06 -18.68 11.95
CA ARG A 135 -4.02 -17.62 12.25
C ARG A 135 -3.35 -16.24 12.21
N LEU A 136 -2.08 -16.12 12.63
CA LEU A 136 -1.31 -14.89 12.50
C LEU A 136 -1.07 -14.50 11.04
N LEU A 137 -1.04 -15.47 10.11
CA LEU A 137 -0.96 -15.18 8.67
C LEU A 137 -2.20 -14.43 8.16
N ARG A 138 -3.31 -14.37 8.91
CA ARG A 138 -4.46 -13.51 8.58
C ARG A 138 -4.09 -12.03 8.62
N ILE A 139 -3.05 -11.63 9.36
CA ILE A 139 -2.52 -10.26 9.31
C ILE A 139 -2.02 -9.89 7.91
N VAL A 140 -1.66 -10.87 7.08
CA VAL A 140 -1.26 -10.65 5.69
C VAL A 140 -2.41 -10.05 4.88
N LYS A 141 -3.68 -10.35 5.20
CA LYS A 141 -4.82 -9.65 4.58
C LYS A 141 -4.79 -8.15 4.90
N PHE A 142 -4.52 -7.77 6.14
CA PHE A 142 -4.35 -6.37 6.52
C PHE A 142 -3.14 -5.74 5.81
N LEU A 143 -2.00 -6.43 5.79
CA LEU A 143 -0.81 -5.99 5.08
C LEU A 143 -1.04 -5.86 3.57
N LYS A 144 -1.89 -6.68 2.95
CA LYS A 144 -2.32 -6.55 1.55
C LYS A 144 -3.09 -5.24 1.34
N GLN A 145 -4.07 -4.91 2.18
CA GLN A 145 -4.76 -3.61 2.07
C GLN A 145 -3.79 -2.45 2.27
N LEU A 146 -2.89 -2.56 3.25
CA LEU A 146 -1.88 -1.55 3.51
C LEU A 146 -0.91 -1.44 2.33
N TYR A 147 -0.52 -2.56 1.72
CA TYR A 147 0.35 -2.60 0.54
C TYR A 147 -0.32 -1.95 -0.66
N LEU A 148 -1.59 -2.24 -0.94
CA LEU A 148 -2.33 -1.61 -2.04
C LEU A 148 -2.46 -0.10 -1.83
N LEU A 149 -2.69 0.33 -0.59
CA LEU A 149 -2.67 1.74 -0.22
C LEU A 149 -1.28 2.34 -0.41
N ALA A 150 -0.25 1.66 0.10
CA ALA A 150 1.16 2.04 0.03
C ALA A 150 1.71 2.06 -1.41
N PHE A 151 1.19 1.22 -2.30
CA PHE A 151 1.58 1.18 -3.71
C PHE A 151 1.33 2.53 -4.39
N GLY A 152 0.25 3.22 -4.04
CA GLY A 152 -0.01 4.60 -4.47
C GLY A 152 1.00 5.63 -3.97
N PHE A 153 1.75 5.31 -2.91
CA PHE A 153 2.82 6.13 -2.34
C PHE A 153 4.21 5.76 -2.88
N ILE A 154 4.39 4.63 -3.58
CA ILE A 154 5.71 4.19 -4.06
C ILE A 154 6.37 5.24 -4.96
N GLU A 155 5.60 5.90 -5.83
CA GLU A 155 6.11 6.99 -6.67
C GLU A 155 6.62 8.18 -5.83
N ALA A 156 5.96 8.50 -4.71
CA ALA A 156 6.42 9.55 -3.80
C ALA A 156 7.69 9.12 -3.05
N VAL A 157 7.79 7.85 -2.67
CA VAL A 157 9.00 7.28 -2.07
C VAL A 157 10.18 7.35 -3.04
N GLN A 158 9.95 7.14 -4.34
CA GLN A 158 11.01 7.24 -5.35
C GLN A 158 11.65 8.64 -5.39
N ALA A 159 10.84 9.70 -5.34
CA ALA A 159 11.36 11.07 -5.27
C ALA A 159 12.16 11.32 -3.99
N ILE A 160 11.65 10.84 -2.84
CA ILE A 160 12.33 10.95 -1.54
C ILE A 160 13.69 10.21 -1.55
N ILE A 161 13.79 9.06 -2.21
CA ILE A 161 15.04 8.30 -2.34
C ILE A 161 16.12 9.15 -3.02
N TRP A 162 15.80 9.86 -4.10
CA TRP A 162 16.77 10.71 -4.79
C TRP A 162 17.24 11.89 -3.95
N VAL A 163 16.32 12.55 -3.23
CA VAL A 163 16.66 13.62 -2.29
C VAL A 163 17.55 13.10 -1.16
N THR A 164 17.21 11.92 -0.61
CA THR A 164 17.98 11.27 0.45
C THR A 164 19.38 10.89 -0.04
N LEU A 165 19.49 10.36 -1.26
CA LEU A 165 20.77 10.01 -1.88
C LEU A 165 21.64 11.25 -2.11
N LEU A 166 21.05 12.33 -2.63
CA LEU A 166 21.74 13.62 -2.79
C LEU A 166 22.28 14.11 -1.45
N MET A 167 21.45 14.04 -0.40
CA MET A 167 21.86 14.45 0.95
C MET A 167 22.96 13.54 1.52
N ALA A 168 22.91 12.23 1.27
CA ALA A 168 23.95 11.29 1.67
C ALA A 168 25.30 11.62 1.01
N VAL A 169 25.31 12.04 -0.26
CA VAL A 169 26.52 12.50 -0.95
C VAL A 169 27.07 13.78 -0.31
N VAL A 170 26.21 14.75 0.01
CA VAL A 170 26.61 15.97 0.72
C VAL A 170 27.22 15.64 2.08
N LEU A 171 26.57 14.77 2.87
CA LEU A 171 27.08 14.30 4.16
C LEU A 171 28.44 13.61 4.01
N TYR A 172 28.61 12.78 2.97
CA TYR A 172 29.88 12.12 2.69
C TYR A 172 31.00 13.12 2.38
N VAL A 173 30.77 14.08 1.48
CA VAL A 173 31.78 15.10 1.16
C VAL A 173 32.12 15.95 2.38
N CYS A 174 31.12 16.41 3.13
CA CYS A 174 31.32 17.17 4.36
C CYS A 174 32.09 16.36 5.41
N SER A 175 31.79 15.06 5.56
CA SER A 175 32.48 14.18 6.49
C SER A 175 33.96 14.02 6.16
N ILE A 176 34.32 13.93 4.87
CA ILE A 176 35.73 13.89 4.45
C ILE A 176 36.44 15.16 4.91
N ILE A 177 35.82 16.33 4.71
CA ILE A 177 36.40 17.61 5.14
C ILE A 177 36.58 17.63 6.66
N MET A 178 35.59 17.17 7.43
CA MET A 178 35.67 17.14 8.89
C MET A 178 36.75 16.16 9.39
N VAL A 179 36.82 14.95 8.85
CA VAL A 179 37.87 13.97 9.23
C VAL A 179 39.26 14.51 8.92
N ARG A 180 39.43 15.16 7.75
CA ARG A 180 40.73 15.70 7.33
C ARG A 180 41.17 16.93 8.12
N THR A 181 40.24 17.69 8.69
CA THR A 181 40.55 18.93 9.43
C THR A 181 40.52 18.75 10.95
N LEU A 182 39.58 17.95 11.46
CA LEU A 182 39.32 17.77 12.89
C LEU A 182 39.66 16.37 13.40
N GLY A 183 39.60 15.35 12.54
CA GLY A 183 39.92 13.96 12.89
C GLY A 183 41.41 13.68 13.10
N THR A 184 42.30 14.56 12.63
CA THR A 184 43.76 14.41 12.73
C THR A 184 44.40 15.37 13.73
N VAL A 185 43.61 15.94 14.65
CA VAL A 185 44.14 16.82 15.70
C VAL A 185 45.01 16.02 16.66
N ALA A 186 46.13 16.59 17.08
CA ALA A 186 47.08 15.96 17.99
C ALA A 186 46.45 15.69 19.37
N ASP A 187 46.81 14.59 20.02
CA ASP A 187 46.31 14.20 21.34
C ASP A 187 46.61 15.22 22.46
N SER A 188 47.51 16.18 22.20
CA SER A 188 47.80 17.31 23.08
C SER A 188 46.75 18.41 23.08
N ASP A 189 45.78 18.37 22.16
CA ASP A 189 44.70 19.36 22.07
C ASP A 189 43.66 19.14 23.19
N PRO A 190 43.23 20.20 23.90
CA PRO A 190 42.18 20.11 24.93
C PRO A 190 40.86 19.50 24.45
N HIS A 191 40.61 19.48 23.14
CA HIS A 191 39.38 18.96 22.54
C HIS A 191 39.58 17.69 21.71
N ALA A 192 40.77 17.07 21.74
CA ALA A 192 41.08 15.88 20.96
C ALA A 192 40.06 14.75 21.23
N GLU A 193 39.68 14.51 22.48
CA GLU A 193 38.74 13.46 22.86
C GLU A 193 37.36 13.65 22.19
N PHE A 194 36.83 14.86 22.24
CA PHE A 194 35.54 15.21 21.61
C PHE A 194 35.63 15.18 20.08
N LEU A 195 36.72 15.70 19.50
CA LEU A 195 36.90 15.69 18.06
C LEU A 195 37.10 14.28 17.51
N HIS A 196 37.80 13.41 18.23
CA HIS A 196 37.97 12.02 17.83
C HIS A 196 36.69 11.20 18.06
N SER A 197 35.87 11.49 19.07
CA SER A 197 34.59 10.78 19.26
C SER A 197 33.60 11.05 18.13
N HIS A 198 33.67 12.23 17.51
CA HIS A 198 32.72 12.67 16.49
C HIS A 198 33.27 12.67 15.06
N PHE A 199 34.58 12.90 14.89
CA PHE A 199 35.20 13.16 13.58
C PHE A 199 36.42 12.28 13.26
N LYS A 200 36.64 11.17 13.98
CA LYS A 200 37.78 10.26 13.74
C LYS A 200 37.73 9.55 12.39
N ASP A 201 36.57 9.03 12.01
CA ASP A 201 36.38 8.28 10.76
C ASP A 201 35.14 8.76 9.99
N ILE A 202 35.08 8.43 8.71
CA ILE A 202 34.04 8.91 7.78
C ILE A 202 32.63 8.47 8.25
N PRO A 203 32.34 7.18 8.53
CA PRO A 203 31.04 6.76 9.04
C PRO A 203 30.58 7.51 10.30
N THR A 204 31.45 7.63 11.31
CA THR A 204 31.14 8.35 12.56
C THR A 204 30.88 9.84 12.30
N SER A 205 31.68 10.45 11.42
CA SER A 205 31.50 11.85 11.01
C SER A 205 30.21 12.07 10.23
N MET A 206 29.87 11.16 9.32
CA MET A 206 28.61 11.19 8.57
C MET A 206 27.41 11.08 9.52
N LEU A 207 27.46 10.18 10.52
CA LEU A 207 26.41 10.04 11.52
C LEU A 207 26.28 11.29 12.38
N THR A 208 27.40 11.87 12.82
CA THR A 208 27.40 13.13 13.58
C THR A 208 26.77 14.26 12.76
N LEU A 209 27.18 14.43 11.50
CA LEU A 209 26.59 15.43 10.60
C LEU A 209 25.12 15.16 10.29
N PHE A 210 24.69 13.89 10.19
CA PHE A 210 23.29 13.52 10.02
C PHE A 210 22.43 13.87 11.24
N VAL A 211 22.95 13.66 12.45
CA VAL A 211 22.26 14.08 13.69
C VAL A 211 22.11 15.59 13.72
N ILE A 212 23.18 16.35 13.41
CA ILE A 212 23.13 17.83 13.34
C ILE A 212 22.15 18.30 12.27
N LEU A 213 22.07 17.60 11.14
CA LEU A 213 21.14 17.90 10.05
C LEU A 213 19.68 17.76 10.49
N THR A 214 19.35 16.62 11.11
CA THR A 214 17.99 16.23 11.48
C THR A 214 17.50 16.91 12.75
N SER A 215 18.40 17.14 13.71
CA SER A 215 18.14 17.79 14.98
C SER A 215 19.33 18.70 15.32
N PRO A 216 19.31 19.98 14.88
CA PRO A 216 20.43 20.88 15.09
C PRO A 216 20.61 21.21 16.58
N ASP A 217 21.60 20.58 17.21
CA ASP A 217 21.98 20.80 18.61
C ASP A 217 23.30 21.59 18.69
N MET A 218 23.21 22.90 18.48
CA MET A 218 24.34 23.82 18.68
C MET A 218 24.86 23.86 20.13
N PRO A 219 24.02 23.77 21.18
CA PRO A 219 24.49 23.67 22.55
C PRO A 219 25.52 22.58 22.82
N LEU A 220 25.44 21.43 22.12
CA LEU A 220 26.45 20.36 22.25
C LEU A 220 27.87 20.87 21.95
N PHE A 221 28.04 21.68 20.90
CA PHE A 221 29.33 22.22 20.50
C PHE A 221 29.74 23.46 21.29
N LEU A 222 28.78 24.25 21.74
CA LEU A 222 29.02 25.46 22.54
C LEU A 222 29.36 25.16 24.00
N ARG A 223 28.94 24.00 24.53
CA ARG A 223 29.30 23.53 25.88
C ARG A 223 30.75 23.08 26.00
N GLN A 224 31.39 22.77 24.87
CA GLN A 224 32.80 22.46 24.86
C GLN A 224 33.58 23.79 24.92
N ASP A 225 34.05 24.14 26.12
CA ASP A 225 34.72 25.40 26.41
C ASP A 225 35.83 25.68 25.39
N GLY A 226 35.75 26.78 24.63
CA GLY A 226 36.81 27.21 23.72
C GLY A 226 36.82 26.57 22.33
N LEU A 227 36.24 25.37 22.12
CA LEU A 227 36.35 24.62 20.85
C LEU A 227 35.94 25.45 19.62
N VAL A 228 34.81 26.14 19.75
CA VAL A 228 34.20 26.93 18.67
C VAL A 228 34.91 28.27 18.48
N PHE A 229 35.43 28.86 19.57
CA PHE A 229 36.14 30.14 19.54
C PHE A 229 37.57 29.99 19.01
N ASP A 230 38.23 28.87 19.32
CA ASP A 230 39.58 28.55 18.85
C ASP A 230 39.59 28.19 17.35
N ARG A 231 38.45 27.78 16.80
CA ARG A 231 38.28 27.34 15.41
C ARG A 231 37.10 28.03 14.72
N PRO A 232 37.23 29.32 14.35
CA PRO A 232 36.13 30.06 13.72
C PRO A 232 35.68 29.46 12.37
N GLY A 233 36.59 28.77 11.65
CA GLY A 233 36.24 28.05 10.42
C GLY A 233 35.26 26.89 10.65
N PHE A 234 35.37 26.20 11.78
CA PHE A 234 34.44 25.13 12.15
C PHE A 234 33.06 25.68 12.52
N LEU A 235 33.02 26.80 13.25
CA LEU A 235 31.77 27.50 13.56
C LEU A 235 31.03 27.93 12.28
N LEU A 236 31.75 28.57 11.35
CA LEU A 236 31.17 29.02 10.08
C LEU A 236 30.64 27.83 9.28
N PHE A 237 31.41 26.75 9.22
CA PHE A 237 30.97 25.50 8.61
C PHE A 237 29.68 24.96 9.25
N LEU A 238 29.61 24.86 10.58
CA LEU A 238 28.42 24.35 11.28
C LEU A 238 27.19 25.23 11.02
N ILE A 239 27.32 26.55 11.10
CA ILE A 239 26.21 27.48 10.85
C ILE A 239 25.71 27.31 9.41
N PHE A 240 26.62 27.30 8.43
CA PHE A 240 26.26 27.15 7.03
C PHE A 240 25.65 25.76 6.74
N PHE A 241 26.21 24.71 7.33
CA PHE A 241 25.70 23.36 7.23
C PHE A 241 24.31 23.21 7.85
N ILE A 242 24.02 23.85 8.99
CA ILE A 242 22.68 23.84 9.58
C ILE A 242 21.69 24.65 8.74
N LEU A 243 22.11 25.82 8.24
CA LEU A 243 21.25 26.66 7.39
C LEU A 243 20.87 25.96 6.08
N ILE A 244 21.85 25.42 5.36
CA ILE A 244 21.60 24.73 4.09
C ILE A 244 21.08 23.33 4.30
N GLY A 245 21.66 22.59 5.23
CA GLY A 245 21.28 21.22 5.52
C GLY A 245 19.91 21.15 6.17
N SER A 246 19.76 21.68 7.39
CA SER A 246 18.53 21.44 8.17
C SER A 246 17.33 22.16 7.54
N PHE A 247 17.43 23.48 7.33
CA PHE A 247 16.33 24.23 6.71
C PHE A 247 16.18 23.93 5.21
N GLY A 248 17.29 23.77 4.49
CA GLY A 248 17.23 23.47 3.07
C GLY A 248 16.71 22.06 2.77
N THR A 249 17.02 21.03 3.57
CA THR A 249 16.40 19.70 3.37
C THR A 249 14.91 19.71 3.63
N ILE A 250 14.44 20.42 4.67
CA ILE A 250 13.00 20.59 4.94
C ILE A 250 12.33 21.32 3.77
N ALA A 251 12.94 22.40 3.27
CA ALA A 251 12.41 23.16 2.14
C ALA A 251 12.39 22.33 0.85
N LEU A 252 13.46 21.59 0.56
CA LEU A 252 13.56 20.71 -0.61
C LEU A 252 12.55 19.57 -0.53
N LEU A 253 12.46 18.89 0.61
CA LEU A 253 11.53 17.78 0.79
C LEU A 253 10.07 18.25 0.71
N THR A 254 9.76 19.41 1.30
CA THR A 254 8.44 20.04 1.17
C THR A 254 8.15 20.42 -0.28
N GLY A 255 9.13 20.99 -0.99
CA GLY A 255 9.00 21.34 -2.40
C GLY A 255 8.74 20.13 -3.30
N VAL A 256 9.55 19.08 -3.16
CA VAL A 256 9.42 17.83 -3.94
C VAL A 256 8.11 17.13 -3.64
N ILE A 257 7.70 17.02 -2.37
CA ILE A 257 6.42 16.42 -2.01
C ILE A 257 5.26 17.24 -2.57
N SER A 258 5.33 18.57 -2.47
CA SER A 258 4.32 19.46 -3.03
C SER A 258 4.22 19.30 -4.54
N GLU A 259 5.34 19.25 -5.26
CA GLU A 259 5.38 19.04 -6.70
C GLU A 259 4.75 17.70 -7.10
N CYS A 260 5.14 16.60 -6.46
CA CYS A 260 4.52 15.28 -6.68
C CYS A 260 3.02 15.29 -6.37
N MET A 261 2.58 16.02 -5.35
CA MET A 261 1.16 16.13 -4.99
C MET A 261 0.39 16.93 -6.04
N PHE A 262 0.93 18.06 -6.51
CA PHE A 262 0.32 18.89 -7.56
C PHE A 262 0.23 18.14 -8.88
N GLU A 263 1.30 17.47 -9.30
CA GLU A 263 1.33 16.70 -10.54
C GLU A 263 0.25 15.59 -10.53
N LYS A 264 0.19 14.80 -9.45
CA LYS A 264 -0.85 13.76 -9.31
C LYS A 264 -2.27 14.34 -9.26
N ASN A 265 -2.45 15.49 -8.63
CA ASN A 265 -3.77 16.14 -8.58
C ASN A 265 -4.19 16.66 -9.97
N MET A 266 -3.26 17.22 -10.74
CA MET A 266 -3.50 17.69 -12.11
C MET A 266 -3.89 16.54 -13.04
N VAL A 267 -3.15 15.43 -13.00
CA VAL A 267 -3.48 14.22 -13.77
C VAL A 267 -4.89 13.72 -13.44
N ARG A 268 -5.23 13.62 -12.15
CA ARG A 268 -6.58 13.22 -11.70
C ARG A 268 -7.70 14.16 -12.15
N ILE A 269 -7.41 15.46 -12.29
CA ILE A 269 -8.37 16.45 -12.81
C ILE A 269 -8.53 16.25 -14.33
N GLU A 270 -7.44 16.02 -15.05
CA GLU A 270 -7.47 15.81 -16.50
C GLU A 270 -8.18 14.49 -16.88
N GLU A 271 -7.98 13.42 -16.12
CA GLU A 271 -8.71 12.16 -16.27
C GLU A 271 -10.22 12.37 -16.11
N ARG A 272 -10.65 13.03 -15.03
CA ARG A 272 -12.07 13.36 -14.83
C ARG A 272 -12.64 14.23 -15.94
N ARG A 273 -11.85 15.15 -16.49
CA ARG A 273 -12.25 15.96 -17.64
C ARG A 273 -12.44 15.09 -18.89
N LYS A 274 -11.52 14.16 -19.17
CA LYS A 274 -11.64 13.21 -20.29
C LYS A 274 -12.86 12.31 -20.13
N GLU A 275 -13.15 11.83 -18.93
CA GLU A 275 -14.36 11.06 -18.63
C GLU A 275 -15.64 11.87 -18.88
N GLN A 276 -15.67 13.13 -18.44
CA GLN A 276 -16.80 14.04 -18.68
C GLN A 276 -16.98 14.34 -20.17
N ASP A 277 -15.90 14.66 -20.89
CA ASP A 277 -15.95 14.94 -22.33
C ASP A 277 -16.41 13.70 -23.12
N ALA A 278 -15.90 12.51 -22.77
CA ALA A 278 -16.34 11.25 -23.36
C ALA A 278 -17.81 10.95 -23.07
N PHE A 279 -18.27 11.20 -21.83
CA PHE A 279 -19.67 11.05 -21.46
C PHE A 279 -20.57 12.00 -22.25
N MET A 280 -20.17 13.26 -22.42
CA MET A 280 -20.93 14.25 -23.20
C MET A 280 -21.06 13.84 -24.67
N VAL A 281 -19.96 13.41 -25.31
CA VAL A 281 -20.00 12.92 -26.70
C VAL A 281 -20.89 11.68 -26.82
N MET A 282 -20.80 10.74 -25.87
CA MET A 282 -21.63 9.54 -25.87
C MET A 282 -23.12 9.89 -25.67
N TRP A 283 -23.43 10.86 -24.82
CA TRP A 283 -24.78 11.36 -24.59
C TRP A 283 -25.36 12.04 -25.83
N GLU A 284 -24.57 12.87 -26.52
CA GLU A 284 -24.96 13.49 -27.78
C GLU A 284 -25.28 12.44 -28.85
N GLN A 285 -24.41 11.45 -29.04
CA GLN A 285 -24.65 10.34 -29.98
C GLN A 285 -25.94 9.59 -29.66
N LYS A 286 -26.11 9.20 -28.39
CA LYS A 286 -27.31 8.45 -27.95
C LYS A 286 -28.58 9.28 -28.10
N SER A 287 -28.52 10.58 -27.84
CA SER A 287 -29.65 11.48 -28.05
C SER A 287 -30.01 11.57 -29.53
N ALA A 288 -29.04 11.73 -30.43
CA ALA A 288 -29.25 11.78 -31.87
C ALA A 288 -29.86 10.48 -32.41
N GLU A 289 -29.42 9.33 -31.91
CA GLU A 289 -29.96 8.02 -32.26
C GLU A 289 -31.43 7.90 -31.83
N ILE A 290 -31.76 8.26 -30.58
CA ILE A 290 -33.14 8.26 -30.05
C ILE A 290 -34.06 9.19 -30.85
N TYR A 291 -33.59 10.40 -31.20
CA TYR A 291 -34.35 11.32 -32.04
C TYR A 291 -34.60 10.75 -33.45
N SER A 292 -33.60 10.10 -34.05
CA SER A 292 -33.73 9.50 -35.38
C SER A 292 -34.71 8.32 -35.39
N GLU A 293 -34.68 7.43 -34.39
CA GLU A 293 -35.64 6.33 -34.25
C GLU A 293 -37.06 6.85 -34.04
N SER A 294 -37.21 7.87 -33.20
CA SER A 294 -38.52 8.47 -32.90
C SER A 294 -39.12 9.11 -34.15
N PHE A 295 -38.30 9.80 -34.94
CA PHE A 295 -38.70 10.40 -36.21
C PHE A 295 -39.12 9.33 -37.24
N MET A 296 -38.34 8.26 -37.38
CA MET A 296 -38.67 7.14 -38.27
C MET A 296 -39.96 6.43 -37.88
N ARG A 297 -40.20 6.20 -36.57
CA ARG A 297 -41.45 5.61 -36.07
C ARG A 297 -42.65 6.51 -36.31
N ALA A 298 -42.50 7.83 -36.15
CA ALA A 298 -43.57 8.79 -36.42
C ALA A 298 -43.92 8.83 -37.91
N GLY A 299 -42.92 8.92 -38.79
CA GLY A 299 -43.12 8.90 -40.24
C GLY A 299 -43.73 7.58 -40.74
N HIS A 300 -43.35 6.43 -40.15
CA HIS A 300 -43.97 5.15 -40.46
C HIS A 300 -45.45 5.10 -40.06
N LYS A 301 -45.81 5.60 -38.87
CA LYS A 301 -47.21 5.66 -38.42
C LYS A 301 -48.07 6.56 -39.30
N GLU A 302 -47.56 7.73 -39.71
CA GLU A 302 -48.28 8.60 -40.65
C GLU A 302 -48.46 7.96 -42.03
N GLY A 303 -47.43 7.27 -42.53
CA GLY A 303 -47.51 6.53 -43.80
C GLY A 303 -48.56 5.42 -43.77
N VAL A 304 -48.62 4.65 -42.68
CA VAL A 304 -49.62 3.60 -42.48
C VAL A 304 -51.02 4.20 -42.36
N ALA A 305 -51.20 5.26 -41.56
CA ALA A 305 -52.49 5.93 -41.40
C ALA A 305 -53.03 6.50 -42.73
N LYS A 306 -52.17 7.10 -43.56
CA LYS A 306 -52.56 7.59 -44.90
C LYS A 306 -52.93 6.46 -45.85
N ALA A 307 -52.23 5.33 -45.80
CA ALA A 307 -52.52 4.16 -46.63
C ALA A 307 -53.85 3.49 -46.25
N GLU A 308 -54.24 3.56 -44.98
CA GLU A 308 -55.49 2.99 -44.45
C GLU A 308 -56.71 3.86 -44.79
N ILE A 309 -56.55 5.18 -44.90
CA ILE A 309 -57.60 6.12 -45.34
C ILE A 309 -57.87 6.03 -46.85
N LEU A 310 -56.90 5.56 -47.65
CA LEU A 310 -57.00 5.43 -49.11
C LEU A 310 -57.56 4.08 -49.60
N ARG A 311 -57.85 3.14 -48.69
CA ARG A 311 -58.55 1.86 -48.97
C ARG A 311 -60.02 1.94 -48.62
#